data_AF-A0AAX3JA62-F1
#
_entry.id   AF-A0AAX3JA62-F1
#
_cell.length_a   1.000
_cell.length_b   1.000
_cell.length_c   1.000
_cell.angle_alpha   90.00
_cell.angle_beta   90.00
_cell.angle_gamma   90.00
#
_symmetry.space_group_name_H-M   'P 1'
#
loop_
_entity.id
_entity.type
_entity.pdbx_description
1 polymer ?
#
loop_
_entity_poly.entity_id
_entity_poly.type
_entity_poly.pdbx_seq_one_letter_code
_entity_poly.pdbx_strand_id
1 'polypeptide(L)'
;MKAFNDDLPVTQEEIDRVLGKCCHITLNTGAEALYINGNFVTDAYPGEPPLLNLARSIAAASGHNLCCFVVPEPDNEEWPWNDVVDQLVLLARKNPPQHSIPETPAVPRGLLARLLCNRH
;
A
#
# COMPACT_ATOMS: atom_id res chain seq x y z
N MET A 1 -6.34 29.43 -9.36
CA MET A 1 -6.29 28.15 -10.11
C MET A 1 -5.20 27.30 -9.50
N LYS A 2 -5.57 26.19 -8.84
CA LYS A 2 -4.64 25.31 -8.13
C LYS A 2 -4.17 24.29 -9.17
N ALA A 3 -2.91 24.37 -9.59
CA ALA A 3 -2.34 23.39 -10.51
C ALA A 3 -2.39 22.02 -9.83
N PHE A 4 -3.09 21.09 -10.46
CA PHE A 4 -3.35 19.77 -9.94
C PHE A 4 -2.06 18.96 -10.03
N ASN A 5 -1.60 18.39 -8.90
CA ASN A 5 -0.40 17.54 -8.80
C ASN A 5 -0.54 16.19 -9.56
N ASP A 6 -1.50 16.07 -10.48
CA ASP A 6 -1.76 14.87 -11.26
C ASP A 6 -0.87 14.78 -12.52
N ASP A 7 -0.21 15.88 -12.94
CA ASP A 7 0.72 15.91 -14.09
C ASP A 7 2.17 15.52 -13.75
N LEU A 8 2.50 15.43 -12.45
CA LEU A 8 3.85 15.04 -12.04
C LEU A 8 3.99 13.51 -12.11
N PRO A 9 5.08 12.99 -12.71
CA PRO A 9 5.33 11.55 -12.76
C PRO A 9 5.35 10.98 -11.34
N VAL A 10 4.88 9.74 -11.20
CA VAL A 10 4.98 8.99 -9.93
C VAL A 10 6.45 8.73 -9.64
N THR A 11 6.89 9.05 -8.42
CA THR A 11 8.29 8.81 -8.01
C THR A 11 8.43 7.53 -7.20
N GLN A 12 9.63 6.94 -7.19
CA GLN A 12 9.90 5.75 -6.39
C GLN A 12 9.66 5.99 -4.90
N GLU A 13 9.95 7.19 -4.39
CA GLU A 13 9.69 7.53 -2.98
C GLU A 13 8.20 7.50 -2.65
N GLU A 14 7.33 7.87 -3.60
CA GLU A 14 5.89 7.79 -3.40
C GLU A 14 5.40 6.35 -3.45
N ILE A 15 5.94 5.54 -4.36
CA ILE A 15 5.68 4.10 -4.44
C ILE A 15 6.07 3.43 -3.12
N ASP A 16 7.29 3.67 -2.64
CA ASP A 16 7.80 3.12 -1.38
C ASP A 16 6.94 3.53 -0.19
N ARG A 17 6.43 4.77 -0.20
CA ARG A 17 5.55 5.28 0.86
C ARG A 17 4.17 4.62 0.83
N VAL A 18 3.59 4.42 -0.36
CA VAL A 18 2.24 3.87 -0.54
C VAL A 18 2.23 2.35 -0.34
N LEU A 19 3.16 1.65 -0.96
CA LEU A 19 3.25 0.18 -0.87
C LEU A 19 3.93 -0.26 0.43
N GLY A 20 4.77 0.57 1.05
CA GLY A 20 5.53 0.17 2.22
C GLY A 20 6.62 -0.86 1.91
N LYS A 21 7.05 -1.61 2.93
CA LYS A 21 8.19 -2.54 2.83
C LYS A 21 7.83 -3.89 2.23
N CYS A 22 6.61 -4.37 2.43
CA CYS A 22 6.08 -5.58 1.82
C CYS A 22 4.62 -5.34 1.49
N CYS A 23 4.24 -5.55 0.23
CA CYS A 23 2.93 -5.21 -0.27
C CYS A 23 2.38 -6.32 -1.15
N HIS A 24 1.10 -6.64 -0.95
CA HIS A 24 0.33 -7.56 -1.75
C HIS A 24 -0.84 -6.82 -2.40
N ILE A 25 -0.95 -6.90 -3.72
CA ILE A 25 -2.03 -6.30 -4.49
C ILE A 25 -2.86 -7.42 -5.08
N THR A 26 -4.17 -7.35 -4.93
CA THR A 26 -5.13 -8.28 -5.54
C THR A 26 -6.07 -7.50 -6.44
N LEU A 27 -6.23 -7.96 -7.68
CA LEU A 27 -7.25 -7.45 -8.59
C LEU A 27 -8.61 -8.11 -8.30
N ASN A 28 -9.69 -7.43 -8.67
CA ASN A 28 -11.03 -8.01 -8.67
C ASN A 28 -11.17 -9.26 -9.55
N THR A 29 -10.32 -9.44 -10.57
CA THR A 29 -10.25 -10.65 -11.39
C THR A 29 -9.57 -11.82 -10.69
N GLY A 30 -8.93 -11.58 -9.55
CA GLY A 30 -8.21 -12.58 -8.77
C GLY A 30 -6.72 -12.70 -9.11
N ALA A 31 -6.21 -11.89 -10.04
CA ALA A 31 -4.77 -11.77 -10.24
C ALA A 31 -4.12 -11.08 -9.03
N GLU A 32 -2.94 -11.52 -8.64
CA GLU A 32 -2.20 -11.06 -7.47
C GLU A 32 -0.79 -10.64 -7.86
N ALA A 33 -0.25 -9.62 -7.17
CA ALA A 33 1.15 -9.23 -7.28
C ALA A 33 1.77 -8.98 -5.91
N LEU A 34 3.04 -9.31 -5.81
CA LEU A 34 3.88 -9.09 -4.64
C LEU A 34 4.96 -8.05 -4.95
N TYR A 35 5.05 -7.07 -4.05
CA TYR A 35 6.06 -6.02 -4.06
C TYR A 35 6.85 -6.02 -2.75
N ILE A 36 8.16 -5.79 -2.83
CA ILE A 36 9.06 -5.64 -1.69
C ILE A 36 9.88 -4.36 -1.87
N ASN A 37 9.85 -3.48 -0.88
CA ASN A 37 10.49 -2.16 -0.93
C ASN A 37 10.14 -1.40 -2.22
N GLY A 38 8.85 -1.39 -2.60
CA GLY A 38 8.37 -0.75 -3.82
C GLY A 38 8.79 -1.42 -5.14
N ASN A 39 9.52 -2.54 -5.11
CA ASN A 39 9.94 -3.26 -6.31
C ASN A 39 9.03 -4.46 -6.58
N PHE A 40 8.68 -4.66 -7.85
CA PHE A 40 7.96 -5.84 -8.30
C PHE A 40 8.80 -7.11 -8.08
N VAL A 41 8.19 -8.15 -7.52
CA VAL A 41 8.84 -9.44 -7.27
C VAL A 41 8.27 -10.52 -8.15
N THR A 42 6.95 -10.71 -8.10
CA THR A 42 6.24 -11.75 -8.86
C THR A 42 4.75 -11.45 -8.86
N ASP A 43 4.05 -12.02 -9.85
CA ASP A 43 2.61 -12.08 -9.95
C ASP A 43 2.10 -13.53 -9.94
N ALA A 44 0.78 -13.67 -9.78
CA ALA A 44 0.05 -14.92 -9.91
C ALA A 44 -1.33 -14.61 -10.52
N TYR A 45 -1.74 -15.43 -11.49
CA TYR A 45 -3.02 -15.31 -12.17
C TYR A 45 -4.04 -16.31 -11.61
N PRO A 46 -5.34 -16.13 -11.88
CA PRO A 46 -6.37 -17.06 -11.44
C PRO A 46 -6.06 -18.51 -11.83
N GLY A 47 -5.97 -19.39 -10.83
CA GLY A 47 -5.61 -20.81 -11.00
C GLY A 47 -4.18 -21.14 -10.56
N GLU A 48 -3.34 -20.14 -10.31
CA GLU A 48 -2.01 -20.31 -9.75
C GLU A 48 -2.04 -20.27 -8.21
N PRO A 49 -0.96 -20.73 -7.53
CA PRO A 49 -0.87 -20.64 -6.08
C PRO A 49 -0.94 -19.19 -5.59
N PRO A 50 -1.78 -18.88 -4.59
CA PRO A 50 -1.98 -17.50 -4.15
C PRO A 50 -0.73 -16.95 -3.44
N LEU A 51 -0.41 -15.70 -3.75
CA LEU A 51 0.78 -15.01 -3.22
C LEU A 51 0.57 -14.48 -1.81
N LEU A 52 -0.67 -14.34 -1.33
CA LEU A 52 -0.97 -13.77 -0.02
C LEU A 52 -0.24 -14.47 1.13
N ASN A 53 -0.19 -15.80 1.10
CA ASN A 53 0.50 -16.57 2.16
C ASN A 53 2.03 -16.41 2.09
N LEU A 54 2.57 -16.30 0.87
CA LEU A 54 3.98 -16.00 0.65
C LEU A 54 4.31 -14.60 1.17
N ALA A 55 3.50 -13.60 0.80
CA ALA A 55 3.64 -12.22 1.25
C ALA A 55 3.61 -12.11 2.78
N ARG A 56 2.67 -12.80 3.44
CA ARG A 56 2.58 -12.87 4.91
C ARG A 56 3.83 -13.48 5.54
N SER A 57 4.34 -14.56 4.95
CA SER A 57 5.55 -15.24 5.43
C SER A 57 6.79 -14.34 5.31
N ILE A 58 6.93 -13.63 4.19
CA ILE A 58 8.03 -12.70 3.94
C ILE A 58 7.96 -11.50 4.89
N ALA A 59 6.78 -10.90 5.06
CA ALA A 59 6.58 -9.79 5.99
C ALA A 59 6.93 -10.21 7.44
N ALA A 60 6.46 -11.39 7.87
CA ALA A 60 6.77 -11.94 9.19
C ALA A 60 8.29 -12.20 9.37
N ALA A 61 8.94 -12.82 8.37
CA ALA A 61 10.37 -13.11 8.41
C ALA A 61 11.24 -11.85 8.40
N SER A 62 10.79 -10.78 7.71
CA SER A 62 11.49 -9.49 7.64
C SER A 62 11.17 -8.55 8.81
N GLY A 63 10.19 -8.90 9.67
CA GLY A 63 9.75 -8.04 10.76
C GLY A 63 9.05 -6.76 10.29
N HIS A 64 8.48 -6.79 9.08
CA HIS A 64 7.76 -5.68 8.48
C HIS A 64 6.26 -5.93 8.44
N ASN A 65 5.47 -4.86 8.40
CA ASN A 65 4.03 -4.98 8.18
C ASN A 65 3.76 -5.30 6.71
N LEU A 66 2.77 -6.16 6.47
CA LEU A 66 2.24 -6.42 5.15
C LEU A 66 1.15 -5.39 4.82
N CYS A 67 1.35 -4.63 3.75
CA CYS A 67 0.31 -3.81 3.15
C CYS A 67 -0.50 -4.66 2.15
N CYS A 68 -1.83 -4.53 2.17
CA CYS A 68 -2.71 -5.25 1.26
C CYS A 68 -3.63 -4.26 0.55
N PHE A 69 -3.67 -4.32 -0.78
CA PHE A 69 -4.58 -3.55 -1.60
C PHE A 69 -5.48 -4.48 -2.41
N VAL A 70 -6.75 -4.10 -2.52
CA VAL A 70 -7.69 -4.72 -3.44
C VAL A 70 -8.14 -3.62 -4.41
N VAL A 71 -7.89 -3.81 -5.70
CA VAL A 71 -8.11 -2.79 -6.73
C VAL A 71 -8.85 -3.40 -7.92
N PRO A 72 -9.60 -2.60 -8.70
CA PRO A 72 -10.12 -3.06 -9.98
C PRO A 72 -8.98 -3.34 -10.97
N GLU A 73 -9.17 -4.34 -11.83
CA GLU A 73 -8.33 -4.52 -13.01
C GLU A 73 -8.42 -3.27 -13.91
N PRO A 74 -7.30 -2.81 -14.49
CA PRO A 74 -7.30 -1.71 -15.45
C PRO A 74 -8.20 -2.00 -16.67
N ASP A 75 -8.82 -0.95 -17.22
CA ASP A 75 -9.73 -1.07 -18.38
C ASP A 75 -9.01 -1.47 -19.68
N ASN A 76 -7.68 -1.30 -19.74
CA ASN A 76 -6.87 -1.68 -20.90
C ASN A 76 -6.55 -3.18 -20.82
N GLU A 77 -6.68 -3.93 -21.91
CA GLU A 77 -6.39 -5.38 -21.92
C GLU A 77 -4.89 -5.68 -21.78
N GLU A 78 -4.02 -4.81 -22.31
CA GLU A 78 -2.56 -4.94 -22.18
C GLU A 78 -2.03 -3.93 -21.17
N TRP A 79 -2.06 -4.27 -19.88
CA TRP A 79 -1.59 -3.40 -18.81
C TRP A 79 -0.45 -4.05 -18.02
N PRO A 80 0.61 -3.30 -17.66
CA PRO A 80 1.64 -3.75 -16.73
C PRO A 80 1.26 -3.44 -15.27
N TRP A 81 1.76 -4.24 -14.32
CA TRP A 81 1.54 -3.99 -12.89
C TRP A 81 2.00 -2.61 -12.39
N ASN A 82 2.98 -1.99 -13.06
CA ASN A 82 3.39 -0.62 -12.73
C ASN A 82 2.27 0.40 -12.94
N ASP A 83 1.39 0.21 -13.93
CA ASP A 83 0.26 1.11 -14.16
C ASP A 83 -0.75 1.04 -12.99
N VAL A 84 -0.94 -0.15 -12.40
CA VAL A 84 -1.77 -0.33 -11.20
C VAL A 84 -1.16 0.38 -10.00
N VAL A 85 0.16 0.29 -9.82
CA VAL A 85 0.87 0.97 -8.74
C VAL A 85 0.79 2.49 -8.92
N ASP A 86 0.98 3.00 -10.13
CA ASP A 86 0.87 4.42 -10.43
C ASP A 86 -0.53 4.94 -10.10
N GLN A 87 -1.58 4.21 -10.49
CA GLN A 87 -2.95 4.55 -10.13
C GLN A 87 -3.16 4.57 -8.61
N LEU A 88 -2.62 3.58 -7.87
CA LEU A 88 -2.67 3.57 -6.41
C LEU A 88 -1.99 4.79 -5.80
N VAL A 89 -0.82 5.18 -6.31
CA VAL A 89 -0.11 6.37 -5.83
C VAL A 89 -0.89 7.64 -6.12
N LEU A 90 -1.43 7.79 -7.34
CA LEU A 90 -2.26 8.94 -7.72
C LEU A 90 -3.53 9.03 -6.86
N LEU A 91 -4.14 7.90 -6.52
CA LEU A 91 -5.28 7.86 -5.58
C LEU A 91 -4.87 8.27 -4.17
N ALA A 92 -3.69 7.85 -3.69
CA ALA A 92 -3.14 8.26 -2.41
C ALA A 92 -2.79 9.76 -2.36
N ARG A 93 -2.36 10.36 -3.48
CA ARG A 93 -2.18 11.82 -3.60
C ARG A 93 -3.50 12.58 -3.37
N LYS A 94 -4.60 12.04 -3.90
CA LYS A 94 -5.95 12.65 -3.78
C LYS A 94 -6.56 12.45 -2.40
N ASN A 95 -6.23 11.33 -1.74
CA ASN A 95 -6.67 10.97 -0.40
C ASN A 95 -5.47 10.88 0.56
N PRO A 96 -4.74 11.98 0.82
CA PRO A 96 -3.69 11.94 1.83
C PRO A 96 -4.34 11.50 3.15
N PRO A 97 -3.67 10.63 3.95
CA PRO A 97 -4.18 10.28 5.26
C PRO A 97 -4.48 11.60 5.98
N GLN A 98 -5.75 11.81 6.34
CA GLN A 98 -6.11 12.97 7.14
C GLN A 98 -5.26 12.86 8.39
N HIS A 99 -4.32 13.80 8.55
CA HIS A 99 -3.71 14.05 9.84
C HIS A 99 -4.88 14.45 10.76
N SER A 100 -5.49 13.47 11.41
CA SER A 100 -6.12 13.68 12.69
C SER A 100 -5.00 14.12 13.61
N ILE A 101 -4.66 15.41 13.57
CA ILE A 101 -3.97 16.07 14.66
C ILE A 101 -4.88 15.76 15.85
N PRO A 102 -4.44 14.98 16.86
CA PRO A 102 -5.18 14.99 18.11
C PRO A 102 -5.14 16.44 18.55
N GLU A 103 -6.30 17.13 18.56
CA GLU A 103 -6.43 18.40 19.25
C GLU A 103 -5.80 18.20 20.61
N THR A 104 -4.65 18.82 20.85
CA THR A 104 -3.89 18.70 22.08
C THR A 104 -4.84 19.09 23.21
N PRO A 105 -5.31 18.16 24.06
CA PRO A 105 -5.86 18.59 25.32
C PRO A 105 -4.64 18.98 26.14
N ALA A 106 -4.57 20.25 26.52
CA ALA A 106 -3.56 20.79 27.42
C ALA A 106 -3.21 19.75 28.49
N VAL A 107 -1.95 19.30 28.50
CA VAL A 107 -1.43 18.31 29.44
C VAL A 107 -1.73 18.76 30.88
N PRO A 108 -2.43 17.97 31.70
CA PRO A 108 -2.14 17.89 33.11
C PRO A 108 -1.30 16.63 33.32
N ARG A 109 -0.12 16.83 33.88
CA ARG A 109 0.81 15.78 34.30
C ARG A 109 0.08 14.60 34.94
N GLY A 110 0.16 13.43 34.33
CA GLY A 110 -0.33 12.19 34.94
C GLY A 110 -0.60 11.07 33.96
N LEU A 111 0.28 10.06 33.96
CA LEU A 111 -0.03 8.64 33.85
C LEU A 111 -1.11 8.21 32.82
N LEU A 112 -0.68 7.62 31.70
CA LEU A 112 -0.85 6.19 31.37
C LEU A 112 -0.69 5.95 29.86
N ALA A 113 0.22 5.03 29.54
CA ALA A 113 0.40 4.47 28.22
C ALA A 113 -0.85 3.68 27.79
N ARG A 114 -1.23 3.80 26.52
CA ARG A 114 -1.88 2.72 25.76
C ARG A 114 -1.33 2.70 24.33
N LEU A 115 -0.26 1.92 24.17
CA LEU A 115 -0.07 1.13 22.95
C LEU A 115 -1.21 0.12 22.89
N LEU A 116 -1.96 0.09 21.80
CA LEU A 116 -2.66 -1.12 21.36
C LEU A 116 -2.23 -1.39 19.92
N CYS A 117 -1.27 -2.31 19.82
CA CYS A 117 -0.91 -3.04 18.62
C CYS A 117 -2.12 -3.81 18.08
N ASN A 118 -2.01 -4.29 16.83
CA ASN A 118 -2.28 -5.70 16.61
C ASN A 118 -1.20 -6.26 15.66
N ARG A 119 -0.22 -6.93 16.28
CA ARG A 119 0.56 -8.00 15.65
C ARG A 119 -0.30 -9.26 15.78
N HIS A 120 -0.46 -9.99 14.68
CA HIS A 120 -0.85 -11.39 14.71
C HIS A 120 0.06 -12.16 13.76
#